data_AF-X1HNU2-F1
#
_entry.id   AF-X1HNU2-F1
#
_cell.length_a   1.000
_cell.length_b   1.000
_cell.length_c   1.000
_cell.angle_alpha   90.00
_cell.angle_beta   90.00
_cell.angle_gamma   90.00
#
_symmetry.space_group_name_H-M   'P 1'
#
loop_
_entity.id
_entity.type
_entity.pdbx_description
1 polymer ?
#
loop_
_entity_poly.entity_id
_entity_poly.type
_entity_poly.pdbx_seq_one_letter_code
_entity_poly.pdbx_strand_id
1 'polypeptide(L)'
;MDKKELGFIIRKRREALKIKRPELADALDVDLSYITKIENGQANFTIDKLFAIAKNLNLPEYNLFSSETLVPKSLADKEPAIIEIFQDELSKKEFEQYLTKDKLIPIRILEDSASLGTGRIVSQEKTKGYALMRREIIDKNAWTQKRGNEKIICLLAEGDSMKPTIKSGSLLVINLEDIKEIQDGKIYAIELPDKGVTIKKG
;
A
#
# COMPACT_ATOMS: atom_id res chain seq x y z
N MET A 1 17.35 -12.57 -16.97
CA MET A 1 17.93 -11.32 -16.45
C MET A 1 19.39 -11.26 -16.84
N ASP A 2 19.81 -10.18 -17.47
CA ASP A 2 21.18 -9.95 -17.93
C ASP A 2 22.03 -9.22 -16.87
N LYS A 3 23.36 -9.36 -16.92
CA LYS A 3 24.30 -8.66 -16.02
C LYS A 3 24.16 -7.15 -16.10
N LYS A 4 23.81 -6.61 -17.28
CA LYS A 4 23.54 -5.18 -17.47
C LYS A 4 22.33 -4.71 -16.68
N GLU A 5 21.25 -5.49 -16.67
CA GLU A 5 20.04 -5.16 -15.90
C GLU A 5 20.33 -5.14 -14.40
N LEU A 6 21.07 -6.13 -13.92
CA LEU A 6 21.48 -6.21 -12.52
C LEU A 6 22.41 -5.04 -12.12
N GLY A 7 23.39 -4.71 -12.96
CA GLY A 7 24.25 -3.55 -12.77
C GLY A 7 23.47 -2.23 -12.69
N PHE A 8 22.44 -2.09 -13.54
CA PHE A 8 21.55 -0.94 -13.51
C PHE A 8 20.73 -0.85 -12.20
N ILE A 9 20.19 -1.96 -11.71
CA ILE A 9 19.44 -2.00 -10.44
C ILE A 9 20.33 -1.56 -9.27
N ILE A 10 21.54 -2.12 -9.18
CA ILE A 10 22.54 -1.79 -8.16
C ILE A 10 22.86 -0.29 -8.20
N ARG A 11 23.15 0.23 -9.40
CA ARG A 11 23.44 1.65 -9.60
C ARG A 11 22.29 2.55 -9.16
N LYS A 12 21.07 2.27 -9.62
CA LYS A 12 19.87 3.07 -9.32
C LYS A 12 19.62 3.10 -7.82
N ARG A 13 19.78 1.97 -7.12
CA ARG A 13 19.61 1.93 -5.67
C ARG A 13 20.69 2.71 -4.94
N ARG A 14 21.96 2.55 -5.33
CA ARG A 14 23.07 3.31 -4.74
C ARG A 14 22.83 4.82 -4.86
N GLU A 15 22.43 5.27 -6.04
CA GLU A 15 22.10 6.68 -6.30
C GLU A 15 20.90 7.16 -5.46
N ALA A 16 19.86 6.34 -5.29
CA ALA A 16 18.73 6.66 -4.41
C ALA A 16 19.11 6.80 -2.93
N LEU A 17 20.11 6.03 -2.48
CA LEU A 17 20.69 6.14 -1.13
C LEU A 17 21.74 7.24 -1.01
N LYS A 18 22.04 7.97 -2.10
CA LYS A 18 23.08 9.01 -2.18
C LYS A 18 24.48 8.51 -1.80
N ILE A 19 24.72 7.21 -1.93
CA ILE A 19 26.02 6.58 -1.66
C ILE A 19 26.90 6.77 -2.90
N LYS A 20 28.17 7.15 -2.71
CA LYS A 20 29.14 7.22 -3.82
C LYS A 20 29.74 5.85 -4.11
N ARG A 21 30.24 5.64 -5.33
CA ARG A 21 30.89 4.36 -5.70
C ARG A 21 32.08 3.99 -4.77
N PRO A 22 32.96 4.93 -4.37
CA PRO A 22 34.04 4.62 -3.44
C PRO A 22 33.50 4.15 -2.09
N GLU A 23 32.48 4.79 -1.55
CA GLU A 23 31.86 4.41 -0.27
C GLU A 23 31.28 2.98 -0.32
N LEU A 24 30.67 2.60 -1.45
CA LEU A 24 30.19 1.22 -1.64
C LEU A 24 31.35 0.22 -1.79
N ALA A 25 32.44 0.63 -2.45
CA ALA A 25 33.62 -0.20 -2.63
C ALA A 25 34.31 -0.47 -1.28
N ASP A 26 34.48 0.58 -0.47
CA ASP A 26 35.03 0.52 0.89
C ASP A 26 34.17 -0.38 1.79
N ALA A 27 32.84 -0.24 1.74
CA ALA A 27 31.91 -1.04 2.53
C ALA A 27 31.90 -2.54 2.16
N LEU A 28 32.35 -2.87 0.95
CA LEU A 28 32.43 -4.24 0.44
C LEU A 28 33.86 -4.80 0.46
N ASP A 29 34.84 -4.01 0.89
CA ASP A 29 36.27 -4.34 0.81
C ASP A 29 36.70 -4.79 -0.60
N VAL A 30 36.31 -4.00 -1.61
CA VAL A 30 36.65 -4.25 -3.02
C VAL A 30 37.18 -3.00 -3.70
N ASP A 31 37.87 -3.19 -4.82
CA ASP A 31 38.38 -2.10 -5.63
C ASP A 31 37.25 -1.29 -6.31
N LEU A 32 37.41 0.03 -6.40
CA LEU A 32 36.44 0.94 -7.06
C LEU A 32 36.15 0.55 -8.52
N SER A 33 37.16 0.07 -9.24
CA SER A 33 37.00 -0.39 -10.62
C SER A 33 36.10 -1.62 -10.70
N TYR A 34 36.06 -2.45 -9.65
CA TYR A 34 35.19 -3.61 -9.58
C TYR A 34 33.72 -3.19 -9.47
N ILE A 35 33.39 -2.23 -8.59
CA ILE A 35 32.03 -1.67 -8.50
C ILE A 35 31.61 -1.03 -9.82
N THR A 36 32.50 -0.29 -10.46
CA THR A 36 32.22 0.33 -11.76
C THR A 36 31.92 -0.72 -12.84
N LYS A 37 32.69 -1.80 -12.90
CA LYS A 37 32.45 -2.92 -13.82
C LYS A 37 31.14 -3.66 -13.49
N ILE A 38 30.78 -3.81 -12.22
CA ILE A 38 29.50 -4.41 -11.80
C ILE A 38 28.34 -3.55 -12.30
N GLU A 39 28.34 -2.24 -12.04
CA GLU A 39 27.26 -1.34 -12.44
C GLU A 39 27.07 -1.27 -13.96
N ASN A 40 28.15 -1.49 -14.72
CA ASN A 40 28.11 -1.55 -16.18
C ASN A 40 27.81 -2.95 -16.74
N GLY A 41 27.61 -3.97 -15.88
CA GLY A 41 27.34 -5.35 -16.29
C GLY A 41 28.55 -6.09 -16.89
N GLN A 42 29.76 -5.59 -16.65
CA GLN A 42 31.01 -6.10 -17.22
C GLN A 42 31.79 -7.03 -16.27
N ALA A 43 31.45 -7.04 -14.99
CA ALA A 43 32.12 -7.87 -13.98
C ALA A 43 31.53 -9.28 -13.88
N ASN A 44 32.39 -10.24 -13.55
CA ASN A 44 31.99 -11.50 -12.95
C ASN A 44 32.00 -11.36 -11.42
N PHE A 45 30.97 -11.86 -10.75
CA PHE A 45 30.81 -11.81 -9.30
C PHE A 45 30.24 -13.13 -8.80
N THR A 46 30.60 -13.48 -7.57
CA THR A 46 30.02 -14.64 -6.87
C THR A 46 28.67 -14.26 -6.29
N ILE A 47 27.87 -15.28 -5.96
CA ILE A 47 26.58 -15.09 -5.28
C ILE A 47 26.80 -14.39 -3.92
N ASP A 48 27.86 -14.75 -3.19
CA ASP A 48 28.16 -14.13 -1.88
C ASP A 48 28.41 -12.63 -1.99
N LYS A 49 29.17 -12.20 -3.01
CA LYS A 49 29.39 -10.77 -3.27
C LYS A 49 28.09 -10.06 -3.62
N LEU A 50 27.20 -10.73 -4.34
CA LEU A 50 25.91 -10.17 -4.69
C LEU A 50 25.02 -9.95 -3.45
N PHE A 51 25.01 -10.91 -2.52
CA PHE A 51 24.31 -10.74 -1.24
C PHE A 51 24.95 -9.67 -0.36
N ALA A 52 26.27 -9.57 -0.34
CA ALA A 52 26.97 -8.50 0.35
C ALA A 52 26.57 -7.11 -0.19
N ILE A 53 26.43 -6.98 -1.52
CA ILE A 53 25.93 -5.76 -2.17
C ILE A 53 24.47 -5.49 -1.75
N ALA A 54 23.59 -6.49 -1.80
CA ALA A 54 22.19 -6.36 -1.40
C ALA A 54 22.06 -5.80 0.02
N LYS A 55 22.82 -6.39 0.95
CA LYS A 55 22.86 -6.01 2.36
C LYS A 55 23.33 -4.57 2.55
N ASN A 56 24.43 -4.17 1.90
CA ASN A 56 24.95 -2.80 1.98
C ASN A 56 24.01 -1.77 1.35
N LEU A 57 23.24 -2.15 0.34
CA LEU A 57 22.25 -1.29 -0.31
C LEU A 57 20.85 -1.37 0.35
N ASN A 58 20.75 -2.03 1.51
CA ASN A 58 19.52 -2.26 2.24
C ASN A 58 18.37 -2.69 1.29
N LEU A 59 18.69 -3.70 0.47
CA LEU A 59 17.79 -4.33 -0.48
C LEU A 59 17.58 -5.78 -0.07
N PRO A 60 16.32 -6.25 -0.02
CA PRO A 60 16.06 -7.69 -0.05
C PRO A 60 16.72 -8.31 -1.29
N GLU A 61 17.32 -9.48 -1.16
CA GLU A 61 18.12 -10.11 -2.20
C GLU A 61 17.32 -10.34 -3.48
N TYR A 62 16.03 -10.67 -3.35
CA TYR A 62 15.13 -10.87 -4.48
C TYR A 62 14.90 -9.61 -5.32
N ASN A 63 15.05 -8.40 -4.75
CA ASN A 63 14.93 -7.14 -5.50
C ASN A 63 16.11 -6.91 -6.45
N LEU A 64 17.23 -7.65 -6.32
CA LEU A 64 18.28 -7.62 -7.33
C LEU A 64 17.87 -8.37 -8.60
N PHE A 65 16.89 -9.27 -8.50
CA PHE A 65 16.44 -10.15 -9.58
C PHE A 65 15.07 -9.79 -10.14
N SER A 66 14.31 -8.95 -9.43
CA SER A 66 12.97 -8.55 -9.80
C SER A 66 12.78 -7.07 -9.48
N SER A 67 12.42 -6.28 -10.50
CA SER A 67 11.87 -4.94 -10.29
C SER A 67 10.40 -4.98 -9.84
N GLU A 68 9.75 -6.14 -9.97
CA GLU A 68 8.38 -6.34 -9.51
C GLU A 68 8.38 -6.64 -8.02
N THR A 69 7.44 -6.00 -7.32
CA THR A 69 7.16 -6.35 -5.93
C THR A 69 6.62 -7.78 -5.96
N LEU A 70 7.21 -8.70 -5.19
CA LEU A 70 6.64 -10.04 -5.03
C LEU A 70 5.28 -9.91 -4.36
N VAL A 71 4.23 -9.80 -5.18
CA VAL A 71 2.85 -9.97 -4.74
C VAL A 71 2.62 -11.47 -4.66
N PRO A 72 2.07 -12.00 -3.54
CA PRO A 72 1.61 -13.38 -3.51
C PRO A 72 0.79 -13.66 -4.76
N LYS A 73 1.03 -14.79 -5.44
CA LYS A 73 0.39 -15.14 -6.72
C LYS A 73 -1.15 -15.02 -6.64
N SER A 74 -1.72 -15.34 -5.48
CA SER A 74 -3.14 -15.18 -5.13
C SER A 74 -3.69 -13.74 -5.14
N LEU A 75 -2.80 -12.74 -5.07
CA LEU A 75 -3.10 -11.31 -5.13
C LEU A 75 -2.72 -10.70 -6.50
N ALA A 76 -1.72 -11.26 -7.18
CA ALA A 76 -1.32 -10.83 -8.54
C ALA A 76 -2.41 -11.12 -9.59
N ASP A 77 -3.18 -12.20 -9.41
CA ASP A 77 -4.27 -12.59 -10.31
C ASP A 77 -5.59 -11.85 -10.02
N LYS A 78 -5.67 -11.09 -8.93
CA LYS A 78 -6.87 -10.30 -8.58
C LYS A 78 -6.69 -8.88 -9.04
N GLU A 79 -7.55 -8.43 -9.95
CA GLU A 79 -7.61 -7.00 -10.30
C GLU A 79 -7.74 -6.16 -9.02
N PRO A 80 -6.98 -5.06 -8.89
CA PRO A 80 -7.00 -4.24 -7.70
C PRO A 80 -8.41 -3.71 -7.46
N ALA A 81 -8.83 -3.79 -6.20
CA ALA A 81 -10.17 -3.39 -5.78
C ALA A 81 -10.40 -1.87 -5.90
N ILE A 82 -9.33 -1.12 -5.67
CA ILE A 82 -9.24 0.33 -5.80
C ILE A 82 -8.47 0.62 -7.08
N ILE A 83 -9.06 1.43 -7.95
CA ILE A 83 -8.46 1.80 -9.24
C ILE A 83 -7.69 3.12 -9.11
N GLU A 84 -8.22 4.07 -8.35
CA GLU A 84 -7.64 5.40 -8.21
C GLU A 84 -8.06 6.08 -6.91
N ILE A 85 -7.21 6.96 -6.38
CA ILE A 85 -7.49 7.80 -5.21
C ILE A 85 -7.31 9.26 -5.61
N PHE A 86 -8.34 10.08 -5.38
CA PHE A 86 -8.34 11.52 -5.60
C PHE A 86 -8.26 12.22 -4.24
N GLN A 87 -7.42 13.25 -4.12
CA GLN A 87 -7.38 14.11 -2.93
C GLN A 87 -8.36 15.28 -3.04
N ASP A 88 -8.82 15.60 -4.25
CA ASP A 88 -9.72 16.73 -4.51
C ASP A 88 -11.19 16.35 -4.31
N GLU A 89 -12.02 17.34 -3.99
CA GLU A 89 -13.47 17.17 -3.96
C GLU A 89 -14.03 16.94 -5.37
N LEU A 90 -14.66 15.78 -5.59
CA LEU A 90 -15.38 15.50 -6.84
C LEU A 90 -16.60 16.42 -6.97
N SER A 91 -16.76 17.07 -8.12
CA SER A 91 -18.02 17.76 -8.43
C SER A 91 -19.18 16.75 -8.54
N LYS A 92 -20.41 17.21 -8.28
CA LYS A 92 -21.61 16.35 -8.40
C LYS A 92 -21.72 15.68 -9.77
N LYS A 93 -21.33 16.39 -10.83
CA LYS A 93 -21.36 15.90 -12.21
C LYS A 93 -20.35 14.79 -12.46
N GLU A 94 -19.12 14.92 -11.92
CA GLU A 94 -18.10 13.86 -12.01
C GLU A 94 -18.51 12.64 -11.20
N PHE A 95 -19.03 12.85 -10.00
CA PHE A 95 -19.57 11.77 -9.15
C PHE A 95 -20.66 10.97 -9.88
N GLU A 96 -21.64 11.65 -10.48
CA GLU A 96 -22.71 11.03 -11.27
C GLU A 96 -22.19 10.33 -12.55
N GLN A 97 -21.13 10.86 -13.16
CA GLN A 97 -20.50 10.24 -14.31
C GLN A 97 -19.87 8.88 -13.95
N TYR A 98 -19.24 8.77 -12.77
CA TYR A 98 -18.71 7.49 -12.30
C TYR A 98 -19.83 6.49 -11.95
N LEU A 99 -20.97 6.96 -11.42
CA LEU A 99 -22.12 6.09 -11.17
C LEU A 99 -22.72 5.48 -12.45
N THR A 100 -22.58 6.18 -13.58
CA THR A 100 -23.11 5.77 -14.89
C THR A 100 -22.11 4.99 -15.73
N LYS A 101 -20.80 5.17 -15.51
CA LYS A 101 -19.76 4.33 -16.12
C LYS A 101 -19.70 2.97 -15.44
N ASP A 102 -19.72 1.93 -16.26
CA ASP A 102 -19.73 0.54 -15.82
C ASP A 102 -18.71 0.23 -14.71
N LYS A 103 -19.25 -0.30 -13.61
CA LYS A 103 -18.55 -1.04 -12.55
C LYS A 103 -17.69 -0.26 -11.57
N LEU A 104 -17.57 1.08 -11.64
CA LEU A 104 -16.80 1.84 -10.66
C LEU A 104 -17.69 2.72 -9.78
N ILE A 105 -17.33 2.83 -8.50
CA ILE A 105 -18.02 3.72 -7.57
C ILE A 105 -17.01 4.52 -6.74
N PRO A 106 -17.21 5.85 -6.63
CA PRO A 106 -16.43 6.68 -5.72
C PRO A 106 -16.91 6.48 -4.27
N ILE A 107 -15.98 6.18 -3.36
CA ILE A 107 -16.21 6.10 -1.92
C ILE A 107 -15.41 7.19 -1.22
N ARG A 108 -16.05 7.92 -0.29
CA ARG A 108 -15.40 8.99 0.47
C ARG A 108 -14.32 8.41 1.39
N ILE A 109 -13.14 9.02 1.33
CA ILE A 109 -12.07 8.84 2.30
C ILE A 109 -12.23 9.95 3.35
N LEU A 110 -12.41 9.60 4.61
CA LEU A 110 -12.49 10.61 5.67
C LEU A 110 -11.09 11.12 6.04
N GLU A 111 -11.00 12.36 6.50
CA GLU A 111 -9.74 12.93 7.01
C GLU A 111 -9.21 12.18 8.22
N ASP A 112 -10.10 11.68 9.06
CA ASP A 112 -9.75 10.97 10.27
C ASP A 112 -9.14 9.59 9.96
N SER A 113 -8.15 9.21 10.77
CA SER A 113 -7.54 7.90 10.72
C SER A 113 -8.14 6.96 11.76
N ALA A 114 -8.33 5.70 11.36
CA ALA A 114 -8.69 4.64 12.31
C ALA A 114 -7.43 4.23 13.08
N SER A 115 -7.45 4.42 14.40
CA SER A 115 -6.34 4.02 15.24
C SER A 115 -6.33 2.50 15.37
N LEU A 116 -5.22 1.88 15.04
CA LEU A 116 -5.01 0.47 15.33
C LEU A 116 -4.76 0.24 16.84
N GLY A 117 -4.62 1.29 17.67
CA GLY A 117 -4.30 1.20 19.11
C GLY A 117 -5.29 1.92 20.04
N THR A 118 -4.78 2.64 21.05
CA THR A 118 -5.59 3.53 21.90
C THR A 118 -6.21 4.60 21.01
N GLY A 119 -7.53 4.64 20.99
CA GLY A 119 -8.23 5.24 19.87
C GLY A 119 -8.06 6.77 19.73
N ARG A 120 -8.55 7.29 18.60
CA ARG A 120 -8.74 8.72 18.33
C ARG A 120 -10.19 9.04 18.01
N ILE A 121 -10.67 10.18 18.51
CA ILE A 121 -11.99 10.77 18.19
C ILE A 121 -12.10 10.98 16.67
N VAL A 122 -13.20 10.52 16.08
CA VAL A 122 -13.51 10.66 14.65
C VAL A 122 -14.64 11.67 14.53
N SER A 123 -14.38 12.80 13.88
CA SER A 123 -15.41 13.73 13.43
C SER A 123 -15.82 13.32 12.01
N GLN A 124 -16.98 12.67 11.88
CA GLN A 124 -17.49 12.11 10.62
C GLN A 124 -17.73 13.12 9.46
N GLU A 125 -17.28 14.37 9.56
CA GLU A 125 -17.73 15.46 8.70
C GLU A 125 -16.75 15.84 7.57
N LYS A 126 -15.44 15.55 7.68
CA LYS A 126 -14.45 15.99 6.68
C LYS A 126 -13.99 14.90 5.72
N THR A 127 -14.13 15.16 4.43
CA THR A 127 -13.67 14.30 3.34
C THR A 127 -12.26 14.71 2.94
N LYS A 128 -11.33 13.76 3.00
CA LYS A 128 -9.96 13.92 2.51
C LYS A 128 -9.83 13.69 1.00
N GLY A 129 -10.80 12.98 0.43
CA GLY A 129 -10.75 12.56 -0.97
C GLY A 129 -11.71 11.42 -1.27
N TYR A 130 -11.50 10.76 -2.40
CA TYR A 130 -12.34 9.67 -2.89
C TYR A 130 -11.49 8.51 -3.40
N ALA A 131 -11.90 7.28 -3.10
CA ALA A 131 -11.37 6.06 -3.70
C ALA A 131 -12.36 5.54 -4.75
N LEU A 132 -11.91 5.39 -6.01
CA LEU A 132 -12.69 4.70 -7.03
C LEU A 132 -12.52 3.20 -6.88
N MET A 133 -13.63 2.51 -6.59
CA MET A 133 -13.65 1.09 -6.33
C MET A 133 -14.53 0.32 -7.28
N ARG A 134 -14.17 -0.94 -7.56
CA ARG A 134 -15.02 -1.83 -8.33
C ARG A 134 -16.27 -2.19 -7.54
N ARG A 135 -17.43 -1.92 -8.13
CA ARG A 135 -18.77 -2.20 -7.58
C ARG A 135 -18.95 -3.68 -7.21
N GLU A 136 -18.26 -4.58 -7.89
CA GLU A 136 -18.33 -6.04 -7.66
C GLU A 136 -17.81 -6.47 -6.29
N ILE A 137 -16.97 -5.64 -5.66
CA ILE A 137 -16.29 -5.94 -4.39
C ILE A 137 -17.09 -5.38 -3.20
N ILE A 138 -18.03 -4.49 -3.49
CA ILE A 138 -18.88 -3.85 -2.50
C ILE A 138 -20.17 -4.64 -2.41
N ASP A 139 -20.57 -4.99 -1.19
CA ASP A 139 -21.77 -5.80 -0.96
C ASP A 139 -22.97 -5.19 -1.70
N LYS A 140 -23.60 -5.99 -2.56
CA LYS A 140 -24.76 -5.60 -3.36
C LYS A 140 -25.93 -5.12 -2.48
N ASN A 141 -26.00 -5.59 -1.24
CA ASN A 141 -27.04 -5.22 -0.28
C ASN A 141 -26.75 -3.89 0.43
N ALA A 142 -25.47 -3.51 0.54
CA ALA A 142 -25.06 -2.27 1.19
C ALA A 142 -25.20 -1.06 0.25
N TRP A 143 -25.26 -1.27 -1.07
CA TRP A 143 -25.27 -0.20 -2.07
C TRP A 143 -26.64 -0.02 -2.72
N THR A 144 -27.21 1.19 -2.66
CA THR A 144 -28.45 1.55 -3.36
C THR A 144 -28.25 2.76 -4.28
N GLN A 145 -28.72 2.66 -5.54
CA GLN A 145 -28.58 3.69 -6.58
C GLN A 145 -29.18 5.05 -6.19
N LYS A 146 -30.13 5.08 -5.26
CA LYS A 146 -30.91 6.27 -4.91
C LYS A 146 -30.22 7.23 -3.94
N ARG A 147 -29.11 6.86 -3.29
CA ARG A 147 -28.53 7.67 -2.21
C ARG A 147 -27.02 7.89 -2.22
N GLY A 148 -26.26 7.36 -3.18
CA GLY A 148 -24.81 7.57 -3.22
C GLY A 148 -24.16 7.20 -1.87
N ASN A 149 -24.07 5.90 -1.61
CA ASN A 149 -23.83 5.26 -0.32
C ASN A 149 -22.98 6.01 0.74
N GLU A 150 -23.62 6.90 1.52
CA GLU A 150 -23.05 7.55 2.72
C GLU A 150 -22.63 6.54 3.82
N LYS A 151 -23.04 5.28 3.71
CA LYS A 151 -22.82 4.25 4.73
C LYS A 151 -21.57 3.42 4.48
N ILE A 152 -20.94 3.54 3.31
CA ILE A 152 -19.62 2.95 3.08
C ILE A 152 -18.60 4.07 3.04
N ILE A 153 -17.59 3.96 3.90
CA ILE A 153 -16.53 4.94 4.04
C ILE A 153 -15.17 4.27 3.95
N CYS A 154 -14.16 5.05 3.59
CA CYS A 154 -12.77 4.66 3.62
C CYS A 154 -12.04 5.39 4.75
N LEU A 155 -11.29 4.65 5.57
CA LEU A 155 -10.41 5.19 6.62
C LEU A 155 -8.97 4.76 6.39
N LEU A 156 -8.02 5.65 6.67
CA LEU A 156 -6.60 5.28 6.71
C LEU A 156 -6.29 4.61 8.05
N ALA A 157 -5.73 3.41 8.01
CA ALA A 157 -5.27 2.70 9.20
C ALA A 157 -3.94 3.30 9.68
N GLU A 158 -3.87 3.68 10.96
CA GLU A 158 -2.63 4.15 11.59
C GLU A 158 -2.24 3.30 12.80
N GLY A 159 -0.98 2.89 12.88
CA GLY A 159 -0.43 2.11 13.98
C GLY A 159 -0.06 0.67 13.61
N ASP A 160 0.17 -0.18 14.61
CA ASP A 160 0.75 -1.51 14.38
C ASP A 160 0.15 -2.66 15.20
N SER A 161 -0.89 -2.41 16.02
CA SER A 161 -1.53 -3.43 16.86
C SER A 161 -2.20 -4.58 16.07
N MET A 162 -2.40 -4.44 14.76
CA MET A 162 -2.99 -5.46 13.88
C MET A 162 -1.94 -6.12 12.97
N LYS A 163 -0.63 -5.95 13.23
CA LYS A 163 0.42 -6.68 12.51
C LYS A 163 0.31 -8.20 12.82
N PRO A 164 0.47 -9.09 11.83
CA PRO A 164 0.81 -8.83 10.42
C PRO A 164 -0.41 -8.56 9.51
N THR A 165 -1.64 -8.69 10.03
CA THR A 165 -2.90 -8.69 9.27
C THR A 165 -3.22 -7.37 8.58
N ILE A 166 -3.03 -6.22 9.25
CA ILE A 166 -3.22 -4.88 8.68
C ILE A 166 -1.95 -4.07 8.92
N LYS A 167 -1.43 -3.44 7.86
CA LYS A 167 -0.25 -2.56 7.92
C LYS A 167 -0.69 -1.10 8.07
N SER A 168 0.07 -0.29 8.82
CA SER A 168 -0.10 1.16 8.82
C SER A 168 -0.09 1.73 7.39
N GLY A 169 -0.98 2.68 7.11
CA GLY A 169 -1.19 3.26 5.78
C GLY A 169 -2.14 2.47 4.88
N SER A 170 -2.68 1.33 5.35
CA SER A 170 -3.70 0.58 4.59
C SER A 170 -5.02 1.36 4.55
N LEU A 171 -5.72 1.34 3.41
CA LEU A 171 -7.07 1.89 3.30
C LEU A 171 -8.09 0.83 3.71
N LEU A 172 -8.90 1.14 4.71
CA LEU A 172 -9.95 0.28 5.22
C LEU A 172 -11.30 0.72 4.65
N VAL A 173 -12.00 -0.21 4.01
CA VAL A 173 -13.38 0.00 3.56
C VAL A 173 -14.31 -0.51 4.64
N ILE A 174 -15.15 0.37 5.18
CA ILE A 174 -16.04 0.07 6.30
C ILE A 174 -17.47 0.26 5.84
N ASN A 175 -18.29 -0.77 6.06
CA ASN A 175 -19.74 -0.68 5.92
C ASN A 175 -20.36 -0.38 7.28
N LEU A 176 -20.88 0.83 7.47
CA LEU A 176 -21.48 1.30 8.71
C LEU A 176 -22.81 0.61 9.04
N GLU A 177 -23.42 -0.11 8.11
CA GLU A 177 -24.64 -0.90 8.37
C GLU A 177 -24.38 -2.33 8.83
N ASP A 178 -23.13 -2.81 8.78
CA ASP A 178 -22.80 -4.18 9.21
C ASP A 178 -22.67 -4.26 10.74
N ILE A 179 -23.74 -3.88 11.45
CA ILE A 179 -23.86 -3.91 12.91
C ILE A 179 -24.31 -5.31 13.37
N LYS A 180 -23.66 -6.35 12.86
CA LYS A 180 -23.92 -7.74 13.27
C LYS A 180 -23.20 -8.04 14.59
N GLU A 181 -23.61 -9.11 15.25
CA GLU A 181 -22.84 -9.70 16.34
C GLU A 181 -21.39 -9.94 15.91
N ILE A 182 -20.46 -9.74 16.86
CA ILE A 182 -19.03 -9.95 16.62
C ILE A 182 -18.82 -11.44 16.35
N GLN A 183 -18.25 -11.76 15.18
CA GLN A 183 -17.95 -13.12 14.75
C GLN A 183 -16.43 -13.32 14.74
N ASP A 184 -16.00 -14.46 15.27
CA ASP A 184 -14.60 -14.88 15.25
C ASP A 184 -14.05 -14.86 13.82
N GLY A 185 -12.90 -14.23 13.65
CA GLY A 185 -12.20 -14.13 12.37
C GLY A 185 -12.55 -12.92 11.51
N LYS A 186 -13.55 -12.12 11.89
CA LYS A 186 -13.89 -10.87 11.19
C LYS A 186 -13.22 -9.65 11.81
N ILE A 187 -13.08 -8.59 11.03
CA ILE A 187 -12.44 -7.33 11.45
C ILE A 187 -13.50 -6.26 11.58
N TYR A 188 -13.50 -5.57 12.71
CA TYR A 188 -14.49 -4.56 13.06
C TYR A 188 -13.82 -3.24 13.38
N ALA A 189 -14.46 -2.14 12.97
CA ALA A 189 -14.18 -0.81 13.46
C ALA A 189 -15.15 -0.51 14.61
N ILE A 190 -14.60 -0.18 15.78
CA ILE A 190 -15.37 0.06 17.00
C ILE A 190 -15.12 1.49 17.43
N GLU A 191 -16.18 2.28 17.52
CA GLU A 191 -16.13 3.62 18.11
C GLU A 191 -16.26 3.53 19.63
N LEU A 192 -15.26 4.06 20.33
CA LEU A 192 -15.25 4.17 21.78
C LEU A 192 -15.60 5.63 22.14
N PRO A 193 -16.64 5.90 22.96
CA PRO A 193 -17.14 7.26 23.21
C PRO A 193 -16.08 8.32 23.55
N ASP A 194 -15.06 7.96 24.34
CA ASP A 194 -14.00 8.90 24.80
C ASP A 194 -12.64 8.66 24.13
N LYS A 195 -12.57 7.67 23.24
CA LYS A 195 -11.33 7.24 22.60
C LYS A 195 -11.51 7.14 21.09
N GLY A 196 -12.65 7.49 20.51
CA GLY A 196 -13.02 7.26 19.11
C GLY A 196 -12.66 5.90 18.51
N VAL A 197 -12.29 5.83 17.23
CA VAL A 197 -12.36 4.58 16.45
C VAL A 197 -11.09 3.72 16.59
N THR A 198 -11.30 2.46 16.94
CA THR A 198 -10.28 1.41 16.97
C THR A 198 -10.63 0.23 16.08
N ILE A 199 -9.63 -0.43 15.49
CA ILE A 199 -9.84 -1.65 14.69
C ILE A 199 -9.49 -2.88 15.53
N LYS A 200 -10.40 -3.86 15.57
CA LYS A 200 -10.23 -5.11 16.32
C LYS A 200 -10.63 -6.32 15.48
N LYS A 201 -9.98 -7.45 15.76
CA LYS A 201 -10.40 -8.76 15.26
C LYS A 201 -11.34 -9.39 16.29
N GLY A 202 -12.51 -9.84 15.84
CA GLY A 202 -13.46 -10.64 16.62
C GLY A 202 -13.01 -12.07 16.76
#